data_AF-A0A392MB42-F1
#
_entry.id   AF-A0A392MB42-F1
#
_cell.length_a   1.000
_cell.length_b   1.000
_cell.length_c   1.000
_cell.angle_alpha   90.00
_cell.angle_beta   90.00
_cell.angle_gamma   90.00
#
_symmetry.space_group_name_H-M   'P 1'
#
loop_
_entity.id
_entity.type
_entity.pdbx_description
1 polymer ?
#
loop_
_entity_poly.entity_id
_entity_poly.type
_entity_poly.pdbx_seq_one_letter_code
_entity_poly.pdbx_strand_id
1 'polypeptide(L)'
;LDISYDKFIRTTDSKHEAIVKEFYSRVLASGDIYRADYEGIYCVSCYDDYLSSRTANSSLYHSLDEKELLDNNCCPIHQKPCVSRKEDNYFFALSKYQKSLEEILNKNPNFVQPSYRLNEVQAWIKSGLRDFSISRASVDWGIPVPSDKSQTIYVWFDALLG
;
A
#
# COMPACT_ATOMS: atom_id res chain seq x y z
N LEU A 1 25.78 5.32 -17.18
CA LEU A 1 25.70 4.42 -16.01
C LEU A 1 26.27 3.04 -16.36
N ASP A 2 26.35 2.66 -17.64
CA ASP A 2 27.04 1.46 -18.14
C ASP A 2 26.74 0.19 -17.33
N ILE A 3 25.46 0.01 -17.01
CA ILE A 3 24.96 -1.16 -16.28
C ILE A 3 24.44 -2.17 -17.29
N SER A 4 24.89 -3.42 -17.14
CA SER A 4 24.45 -4.54 -17.97
C SER A 4 23.39 -5.35 -17.22
N TYR A 5 22.12 -5.07 -17.47
CA TYR A 5 21.00 -5.84 -16.93
C TYR A 5 20.64 -6.99 -17.87
N ASP A 6 20.32 -8.16 -17.31
CA ASP A 6 19.87 -9.32 -18.10
C ASP A 6 18.43 -9.18 -18.61
N LYS A 7 17.58 -8.44 -17.88
CA LYS A 7 16.15 -8.33 -18.17
C LYS A 7 15.60 -6.97 -17.76
N PHE A 8 14.68 -6.47 -18.58
CA PHE A 8 13.88 -5.29 -18.28
C PHE A 8 12.40 -5.70 -18.24
N ILE A 9 11.71 -5.37 -17.15
CA ILE A 9 10.31 -5.72 -16.93
C ILE A 9 9.50 -4.44 -16.78
N ARG A 10 8.25 -4.49 -17.25
CA ARG A 10 7.26 -3.43 -17.09
C ARG A 10 5.99 -4.05 -16.54
N THR A 11 5.38 -3.41 -15.55
CA THR A 11 4.12 -3.87 -14.96
C THR A 11 2.94 -3.80 -15.93
N THR A 12 3.07 -3.07 -17.04
CA THR A 12 2.11 -3.07 -18.16
C THR A 12 2.23 -4.28 -19.10
N ASP A 13 3.18 -5.19 -18.88
CA ASP A 13 3.28 -6.44 -19.65
C ASP A 13 2.13 -7.38 -19.25
N SER A 14 1.44 -7.93 -20.24
CA SER A 14 0.41 -8.97 -20.07
C SER A 14 0.85 -10.15 -19.18
N LYS A 15 2.14 -10.52 -19.18
CA LYS A 15 2.67 -11.59 -18.34
C LYS A 15 2.70 -11.20 -16.86
N HIS A 16 3.08 -9.95 -16.57
CA HIS A 16 3.04 -9.40 -15.22
C HIS A 16 1.59 -9.36 -14.72
N GLU A 17 0.68 -8.82 -15.54
CA GLU A 17 -0.74 -8.76 -15.20
C GLU A 17 -1.32 -10.15 -14.88
N ALA A 18 -0.95 -11.18 -15.65
CA ALA A 18 -1.37 -12.55 -15.39
C ALA A 18 -0.84 -13.09 -14.03
N ILE A 19 0.42 -12.80 -13.68
CA ILE A 19 1.01 -13.18 -12.40
C ILE A 19 0.30 -12.48 -11.24
N VAL A 20 0.05 -11.17 -11.36
CA VAL A 20 -0.65 -10.40 -10.33
C VAL A 20 -2.05 -10.96 -10.07
N LYS A 21 -2.81 -11.27 -11.14
CA LYS A 21 -4.16 -11.84 -11.01
C LYS A 21 -4.14 -13.21 -10.35
N GLU A 22 -3.22 -14.08 -10.75
CA GLU A 22 -3.05 -15.40 -10.15
C GLU A 22 -2.67 -15.29 -8.66
N PHE A 23 -1.71 -14.42 -8.32
CA PHE A 23 -1.32 -14.18 -6.94
C PHE A 23 -2.50 -13.67 -6.11
N TYR A 24 -3.23 -12.66 -6.59
CA TYR A 24 -4.42 -12.13 -5.93
C TYR A 24 -5.45 -13.23 -5.66
N SER A 25 -5.76 -14.07 -6.67
CA SER A 25 -6.71 -15.17 -6.52
C SER A 25 -6.28 -16.18 -5.45
N ARG A 26 -4.98 -16.48 -5.32
CA ARG A 26 -4.47 -17.38 -4.28
C ARG A 26 -4.60 -16.79 -2.89
N VAL A 27 -4.27 -15.51 -2.72
CA VAL A 27 -4.36 -14.82 -1.42
C VAL A 27 -5.83 -14.62 -1.01
N LEU A 28 -6.73 -14.43 -1.99
CA LEU A 28 -8.17 -14.45 -1.74
C LEU A 28 -8.63 -15.84 -1.28
N ALA A 29 -8.21 -16.89 -1.97
CA ALA A 29 -8.57 -18.27 -1.65
C ALA A 29 -8.03 -18.74 -0.29
N SER A 30 -6.90 -18.19 0.19
CA SER A 30 -6.39 -18.45 1.54
C SER A 30 -7.18 -17.73 2.64
N GLY A 31 -8.11 -16.85 2.29
CA GLY A 31 -8.92 -16.07 3.23
C GLY A 31 -8.17 -14.89 3.84
N ASP A 32 -7.11 -14.42 3.17
CA ASP A 32 -6.29 -13.29 3.63
C ASP A 32 -6.66 -11.97 2.97
N ILE A 33 -7.66 -11.99 2.08
CA ILE A 33 -8.29 -10.81 1.52
C ILE A 33 -9.73 -10.72 2.03
N TYR A 34 -10.11 -9.54 2.53
CA TYR A 34 -11.47 -9.24 2.94
C TYR A 34 -11.86 -7.81 2.55
N ARG A 35 -13.16 -7.48 2.54
CA ARG A 35 -13.63 -6.11 2.32
C ARG A 35 -13.82 -5.39 3.63
N ALA A 36 -13.38 -4.15 3.68
CA ALA A 36 -13.63 -3.24 4.78
C ALA A 36 -13.65 -1.81 4.28
N ASP A 37 -14.26 -0.93 5.08
CA ASP A 37 -14.22 0.49 4.83
C ASP A 37 -12.90 1.07 5.34
N TYR A 38 -12.16 1.71 4.44
CA TYR A 38 -11.04 2.55 4.80
C TYR A 38 -11.55 3.95 5.13
N GLU A 39 -11.37 4.38 6.37
CA GLU A 39 -11.61 5.76 6.78
C GLU A 39 -10.28 6.51 6.89
N GLY A 40 -10.16 7.59 6.13
CA GLY A 40 -8.98 8.45 6.14
C GLY A 40 -9.37 9.92 6.17
N ILE A 41 -8.51 10.76 6.76
CA ILE A 41 -8.70 12.20 6.78
C ILE A 41 -7.93 12.80 5.60
N TYR A 42 -8.64 13.48 4.70
CA TYR A 42 -8.10 13.99 3.45
C TYR A 42 -8.20 15.51 3.37
N CYS A 43 -7.13 16.15 2.93
CA CYS A 43 -7.20 17.55 2.51
C CYS A 43 -7.58 17.61 1.02
N VAL A 44 -8.70 18.28 0.71
CA VAL A 44 -9.17 18.45 -0.68
C VAL A 44 -8.13 19.21 -1.53
N SER A 45 -7.50 20.25 -0.98
CA SER A 45 -6.49 21.01 -1.71
C SER A 45 -5.19 20.23 -1.95
N CYS A 46 -4.76 19.37 -1.02
CA CYS A 46 -3.66 18.43 -1.27
C CYS A 46 -3.97 17.50 -2.45
N TYR A 47 -5.22 17.04 -2.54
CA TYR A 47 -5.66 16.16 -3.62
C TYR A 47 -5.70 16.88 -4.98
N ASP A 48 -6.21 18.11 -5.04
CA ASP A 48 -6.24 18.91 -6.27
C ASP A 48 -4.82 19.29 -6.75
N ASP A 49 -3.92 19.63 -5.83
CA ASP A 49 -2.51 19.90 -6.13
C ASP A 49 -1.81 18.65 -6.68
N TYR A 50 -2.14 17.46 -6.18
CA TYR A 50 -1.65 16.19 -6.73
C TYR A 50 -2.14 15.97 -8.18
N LEU A 51 -3.44 16.12 -8.42
CA LEU A 51 -4.02 15.94 -9.76
C LEU A 51 -3.42 16.91 -10.79
N SER A 52 -3.14 18.14 -10.37
CA SER A 52 -2.58 19.18 -11.23
C SER A 52 -1.06 19.05 -11.45
N SER A 53 -0.30 18.54 -10.47
CA SER A 53 1.16 18.48 -10.56
C SER A 53 1.70 17.22 -11.25
N ARG A 54 0.92 16.12 -11.33
CA ARG A 54 1.31 14.81 -11.96
C ARG A 54 2.70 14.27 -11.58
N THR A 55 3.33 14.76 -10.53
CA THR A 55 4.58 14.23 -10.00
C THR A 55 4.22 13.19 -8.94
N ALA A 56 4.53 11.92 -9.24
CA ALA A 56 4.25 10.75 -8.42
C ALA A 56 5.02 10.71 -7.08
N ASN A 57 5.58 11.83 -6.64
CA ASN A 57 6.53 11.92 -5.54
C ASN A 57 5.87 12.44 -4.26
N SER A 58 4.58 12.76 -4.33
CA SER A 58 3.90 13.29 -3.19
C SER A 58 3.21 12.14 -2.47
N SER A 59 3.58 11.97 -1.21
CA SER A 59 2.81 11.23 -0.22
C SER A 59 1.40 11.86 0.02
N LEU A 60 0.81 12.57 -0.96
CA LEU A 60 -0.44 13.33 -0.81
C LEU A 60 -1.71 12.48 -0.96
N TYR A 61 -1.55 11.16 -1.12
CA TYR A 61 -2.60 10.18 -0.83
C TYR A 61 -2.47 9.60 0.58
N HIS A 62 -1.73 10.26 1.48
CA HIS A 62 -1.73 9.91 2.88
C HIS A 62 -3.03 10.44 3.50
N SER A 63 -3.85 9.53 4.00
CA SER A 63 -4.76 9.91 5.08
C SER A 63 -3.91 10.57 6.14
N LEU A 64 -4.18 11.83 6.47
CA LEU A 64 -3.52 12.47 7.59
C LEU A 64 -3.94 11.70 8.85
N ASP A 65 -2.96 11.28 9.65
CA ASP A 65 -3.28 10.80 11.00
C ASP A 65 -3.82 11.99 11.81
N GLU A 66 -4.73 11.76 12.75
CA GLU A 66 -5.29 12.84 13.58
C GLU A 66 -4.20 13.66 14.29
N LYS A 67 -3.06 13.04 14.59
CA LYS A 67 -1.89 13.67 15.21
C LYS A 67 -1.14 14.65 14.31
N GLU A 68 -1.35 14.56 13.00
CA GLU A 68 -0.73 15.42 11.99
C GLU A 68 -1.58 16.65 11.66
N LEU A 69 -2.82 16.70 12.16
CA LEU A 69 -3.73 17.82 11.94
C LEU A 69 -3.40 18.99 12.87
N LEU A 70 -3.65 20.20 12.36
CA LEU A 70 -3.73 21.39 13.19
C LEU A 70 -5.04 21.38 14.00
N ASP A 71 -5.11 22.26 15.00
CA ASP A 71 -6.35 22.53 15.74
C ASP A 71 -7.53 22.75 14.78
N ASN A 72 -8.69 22.17 15.12
CA ASN A 72 -9.91 22.13 14.31
C ASN A 72 -9.85 21.24 13.04
N ASN A 73 -9.04 20.18 13.03
CA ASN A 73 -8.94 19.20 11.93
C ASN A 73 -8.48 19.82 10.60
N CYS A 74 -7.58 20.80 10.67
CA CYS A 74 -7.06 21.50 9.50
C CYS A 74 -5.76 20.87 8.99
N CYS A 75 -5.58 20.88 7.67
CA CYS A 75 -4.34 20.42 7.03
C CYS A 75 -3.17 21.34 7.42
N PRO A 76 -1.99 20.81 7.79
CA PRO A 76 -0.83 21.64 8.14
C PRO A 76 -0.26 22.45 6.97
N ILE A 77 -0.50 22.02 5.73
CA ILE A 77 0.01 22.67 4.52
C ILE A 77 -0.93 23.79 4.08
N HIS A 78 -2.19 23.45 3.82
CA HIS A 78 -3.16 24.41 3.26
C HIS A 78 -4.00 25.14 4.30
N GLN A 79 -3.93 24.73 5.57
CA GLN A 79 -4.69 25.30 6.69
C GLN A 79 -6.21 25.34 6.44
N LYS A 80 -6.70 24.38 5.66
CA LYS A 80 -8.12 24.19 5.36
C LYS A 80 -8.67 22.97 6.10
N PRO A 81 -9.97 22.95 6.45
CA PRO A 81 -10.60 21.78 7.03
C PRO A 81 -10.40 20.54 6.17
N CYS A 82 -9.96 19.45 6.78
CA CYS A 82 -9.90 18.16 6.12
C CYS A 82 -11.27 17.49 6.14
N VAL A 83 -11.51 16.61 5.17
CA VAL A 83 -12.73 15.81 5.06
C VAL A 83 -12.42 14.35 5.37
N SER A 84 -13.25 13.71 6.16
CA SER A 84 -13.20 12.25 6.27
C SER A 84 -13.75 11.65 4.98
N ARG A 85 -13.01 10.71 4.40
CA ARG A 85 -13.50 9.88 3.30
C ARG A 85 -13.53 8.43 3.75
N LYS A 86 -14.61 7.76 3.36
CA LYS A 86 -14.81 6.33 3.55
C LYS A 86 -14.76 5.67 2.17
N GLU A 87 -13.81 4.75 1.98
CA GLU A 87 -13.68 3.99 0.74
C GLU A 87 -13.76 2.49 1.05
N ASP A 88 -14.75 1.81 0.49
CA ASP A 88 -14.84 0.35 0.52
C ASP A 88 -13.72 -0.23 -0.34
N ASN A 89 -12.80 -0.94 0.29
CA ASN A 89 -11.62 -1.50 -0.36
C ASN A 89 -11.41 -2.97 0.07
N TYR A 90 -10.64 -3.69 -0.72
CA TYR A 90 -10.07 -4.98 -0.33
C TYR A 90 -8.83 -4.75 0.55
N PHE A 91 -8.77 -5.44 1.68
CA PHE A 91 -7.67 -5.40 2.64
C PHE A 91 -6.93 -6.73 2.68
N PHE A 92 -5.62 -6.66 2.88
CA PHE A 92 -4.81 -7.82 3.21
C PHE A 92 -4.63 -7.95 4.72
N ALA A 93 -4.87 -9.15 5.23
CA ALA A 93 -4.82 -9.49 6.65
C ALA A 93 -3.39 -9.68 7.20
N LEU A 94 -2.54 -8.66 7.03
CA LEU A 94 -1.12 -8.69 7.45
C LEU A 94 -0.97 -9.03 8.94
N SER A 95 -1.90 -8.59 9.79
CA SER A 95 -1.90 -8.86 11.23
C SER A 95 -1.82 -10.36 11.56
N LYS A 96 -2.39 -11.24 10.72
CA LYS A 96 -2.30 -12.70 10.89
C LYS A 96 -0.86 -13.25 10.83
N TYR A 97 0.04 -12.52 10.17
CA TYR A 97 1.41 -12.96 9.90
C TYR A 97 2.43 -12.50 10.94
N GLN A 98 2.00 -11.74 11.95
CA GLN A 98 2.83 -11.23 13.04
C GLN A 98 3.85 -12.25 13.56
N LYS A 99 3.35 -13.35 14.13
CA LYS A 99 4.17 -14.38 14.77
C LYS A 99 5.12 -15.07 13.78
N SER A 100 4.61 -15.39 12.59
CA SER A 100 5.41 -16.05 11.55
C SER A 100 6.58 -15.19 11.09
N LEU A 101 6.36 -13.88 10.93
CA LEU A 101 7.41 -12.94 10.54
C LEU A 101 8.45 -12.75 11.65
N GLU A 102 8.02 -12.63 12.91
CA GLU A 102 8.93 -12.60 14.05
C GLU A 102 9.81 -13.85 14.11
N GLU A 103 9.22 -15.03 13.94
CA GLU A 103 9.97 -16.30 13.92
C GLU A 103 10.98 -16.37 12.77
N ILE A 104 10.59 -15.97 11.56
CA ILE A 104 11.48 -15.97 10.40
C ILE A 104 12.68 -15.06 10.64
N LEU A 105 12.45 -13.83 11.11
CA LEU A 105 13.52 -12.86 11.33
C LEU A 105 14.44 -13.24 12.49
N ASN A 106 13.90 -13.86 13.55
CA ASN A 106 14.71 -14.35 14.67
C ASN A 106 15.58 -15.56 14.29
N LYS A 107 15.06 -16.48 13.46
CA LYS A 107 15.80 -17.67 13.01
C LYS A 107 16.83 -17.34 11.92
N ASN A 108 16.68 -16.21 11.22
CA ASN A 108 17.50 -15.84 10.07
C ASN A 108 18.09 -14.42 10.23
N PRO A 109 19.17 -14.24 11.01
CA PRO A 109 19.73 -12.92 11.31
C PRO A 109 20.31 -12.19 10.08
N ASN A 110 20.50 -12.87 8.96
CA ASN A 110 21.00 -12.30 7.71
C ASN A 110 19.90 -12.00 6.68
N PHE A 111 18.62 -12.19 7.04
CA PHE A 111 17.48 -12.02 6.13
C PHE A 111 17.27 -10.57 5.69
N VAL A 112 17.57 -9.61 6.59
CA VAL A 112 17.59 -8.17 6.29
C VAL A 112 18.98 -7.65 6.61
N GLN A 113 19.58 -6.91 5.68
CA GLN A 113 20.91 -6.35 5.84
C GLN A 113 20.91 -4.85 5.50
N PRO A 114 21.75 -4.05 6.18
CA PRO A 114 22.61 -4.41 7.32
C PRO A 114 21.82 -4.67 8.63
N SER A 115 22.47 -5.21 9.66
CA SER A 115 21.81 -5.67 10.90
C SER A 115 21.01 -4.59 11.64
N TYR A 116 21.37 -3.31 11.54
CA TYR A 116 20.58 -2.24 12.14
C TYR A 116 19.22 -2.05 11.44
N ARG A 117 19.10 -2.32 10.14
CA ARG A 117 17.82 -2.34 9.42
C ARG A 117 16.96 -3.52 9.84
N LEU A 118 17.58 -4.68 10.11
CA LEU A 118 16.85 -5.81 10.72
C LEU A 118 16.24 -5.40 12.07
N ASN A 119 17.00 -4.70 12.91
CA ASN A 119 16.50 -4.23 14.21
C ASN A 119 15.30 -3.27 14.05
N GLU A 120 15.34 -2.35 13.08
CA GLU A 120 14.22 -1.45 12.77
C GLU A 120 12.97 -2.24 12.34
N VAL A 121 13.12 -3.19 11.41
CA VAL A 121 12.01 -4.03 10.92
C VAL A 121 11.43 -4.88 12.06
N GLN A 122 12.29 -5.49 12.89
CA GLN A 122 11.85 -6.26 14.05
C GLN A 122 11.12 -5.39 15.08
N ALA A 123 11.59 -4.17 15.33
CA ALA A 123 10.91 -3.23 16.23
C ALA A 123 9.54 -2.82 15.68
N TRP A 124 9.45 -2.53 14.39
CA TRP A 124 8.19 -2.21 13.72
C TRP A 124 7.20 -3.37 13.78
N ILE A 125 7.63 -4.60 13.46
CA ILE A 125 6.78 -5.79 13.60
C ILE A 125 6.29 -5.92 15.04
N LYS A 126 7.18 -5.87 16.03
CA LYS A 126 6.81 -5.97 17.46
C LYS A 126 5.83 -4.90 17.94
N SER A 127 5.74 -3.76 17.25
CA SER A 127 4.76 -2.71 17.57
C SER A 127 3.31 -3.07 17.20
N GLY A 128 3.11 -4.16 16.45
CA GLY A 128 1.82 -4.67 16.01
C GLY A 128 1.55 -4.37 14.55
N LEU A 129 1.43 -5.42 13.74
CA LEU A 129 1.09 -5.31 12.33
C LEU A 129 -0.38 -4.96 12.13
N ARG A 130 -0.62 -3.94 11.29
CA ARG A 130 -1.96 -3.54 10.86
C ARG A 130 -2.24 -4.07 9.47
N ASP A 131 -3.48 -4.45 9.25
CA ASP A 131 -3.98 -4.78 7.92
C ASP A 131 -3.99 -3.53 7.04
N PHE A 132 -3.83 -3.71 5.74
CA PHE A 132 -3.73 -2.58 4.81
C PHE A 132 -4.54 -2.83 3.54
N SER A 133 -5.04 -1.73 2.97
CA SER A 133 -5.83 -1.76 1.74
C SER A 133 -4.96 -2.08 0.52
N ILE A 134 -5.35 -3.13 -0.22
CA ILE A 134 -4.73 -3.63 -1.44
C ILE A 134 -5.54 -3.30 -2.71
N SER A 135 -6.62 -2.54 -2.60
CA SER A 135 -7.36 -2.01 -3.75
C SER A 135 -7.77 -0.55 -3.58
N ARG A 136 -8.23 0.09 -4.67
CA ARG A 136 -8.79 1.45 -4.67
C ARG A 136 -10.01 1.50 -5.60
N ALA A 137 -11.10 2.13 -5.16
CA ALA A 137 -12.32 2.29 -5.94
C ALA A 137 -12.23 3.36 -7.05
N SER A 138 -11.48 4.44 -6.81
CA SER A 138 -11.51 5.66 -7.64
C SER A 138 -10.24 5.85 -8.47
N VAL A 139 -9.63 4.76 -8.93
CA VAL A 139 -8.38 4.78 -9.70
C VAL A 139 -8.54 3.98 -10.99
N ASP A 140 -8.57 4.66 -12.13
CA ASP A 140 -8.78 4.03 -13.43
C ASP A 140 -7.51 3.38 -14.01
N TRP A 141 -6.33 3.82 -13.59
CA TRP A 141 -5.05 3.34 -14.12
C TRP A 141 -4.42 2.29 -13.21
N GLY A 142 -4.52 1.02 -13.60
CA GLY A 142 -3.89 -0.10 -12.93
C GLY A 142 -4.49 -1.43 -13.35
N ILE A 143 -4.17 -2.49 -12.60
CA ILE A 143 -4.73 -3.83 -12.85
C ILE A 143 -6.06 -3.96 -12.10
N PRO A 144 -7.19 -4.24 -12.78
CA PRO A 144 -8.47 -4.40 -12.09
C PRO A 144 -8.50 -5.66 -11.23
N VAL A 145 -9.20 -5.59 -10.10
CA VAL A 145 -9.47 -6.77 -9.27
C VAL A 145 -10.28 -7.79 -10.12
N PRO A 146 -9.85 -9.07 -10.20
CA PRO A 146 -10.45 -10.05 -11.12
C PRO A 146 -11.97 -10.20 -11.01
N SER A 147 -12.50 -10.19 -9.79
CA SER A 147 -13.92 -10.36 -9.48
C SER A 147 -14.69 -9.04 -9.36
N ASP A 148 -14.01 -7.89 -9.43
CA ASP A 148 -14.60 -6.59 -9.16
C ASP A 148 -13.89 -5.49 -9.96
N LYS A 149 -14.43 -5.19 -11.15
CA LYS A 149 -13.84 -4.17 -12.04
C LYS A 149 -14.00 -2.74 -11.54
N SER A 150 -14.78 -2.51 -10.48
CA SER A 150 -14.86 -1.18 -9.85
C SER A 150 -13.65 -0.89 -8.95
N GLN A 151 -12.79 -1.88 -8.73
CA GLN A 151 -11.65 -1.80 -7.85
C GLN A 151 -10.37 -2.08 -8.62
N THR A 152 -9.36 -1.25 -8.40
CA THR A 152 -8.03 -1.39 -8.99
C THR A 152 -7.05 -1.85 -7.93
N ILE A 153 -6.24 -2.87 -8.25
CA ILE A 153 -5.20 -3.40 -7.36
C ILE A 153 -4.20 -2.28 -7.05
N TYR A 154 -3.89 -2.13 -5.77
CA TYR A 154 -2.96 -1.12 -5.29
C TYR A 154 -1.54 -1.40 -5.81
N VAL A 155 -0.84 -0.35 -6.25
CA VAL A 155 0.46 -0.45 -6.93
C VAL A 155 1.50 -1.25 -6.14
N TRP A 156 1.54 -1.18 -4.81
CA TRP A 156 2.51 -1.93 -4.01
C TRP A 156 2.16 -3.41 -3.85
N PHE A 157 0.91 -3.80 -4.09
CA PHE A 157 0.55 -5.22 -4.17
C PHE A 157 0.97 -5.82 -5.52
N ASP A 158 0.91 -5.03 -6.60
CA ASP A 158 1.33 -5.43 -7.95
C ASP A 158 2.86 -5.43 -8.09
N ALA A 159 3.52 -4.33 -7.72
CA ALA A 159 4.91 -4.07 -8.09
C ALA A 159 5.91 -5.03 -7.45
N LEU A 160 5.54 -5.66 -6.32
CA LEU A 160 6.34 -6.68 -5.65
C LEU A 160 6.46 -8.00 -6.45
N LEU A 161 5.64 -8.18 -7.49
CA LEU A 161 5.62 -9.36 -8.35
C LEU A 161 6.36 -9.16 -9.69
N GLY A 162 6.96 -7.98 -9.88
CA GLY A 162 7.65 -7.57 -11.11
C GLY A 162 9.08 -8.04 -11.24
#